data_AF-A0A9P5AZQ6-F1
#
_entry.id   AF-A0A9P5AZQ6-F1
#
_cell.length_a   1.000
_cell.length_b   1.000
_cell.length_c   1.000
_cell.angle_alpha   90.00
_cell.angle_beta   90.00
_cell.angle_gamma   90.00
#
_symmetry.space_group_name_H-M   'P 1'
#
loop_
_entity.id
_entity.type
_entity.pdbx_description
1 polymer ?
#
loop_
_entity_poly.entity_id
_entity_poly.type
_entity_poly.pdbx_seq_one_letter_code
_entity_poly.pdbx_strand_id
1 'polypeptide(L)'
;MNSSWEKCATEFDPDPDIAGIGVVTAFIMASCLAIISISLYLAIARSGLNIIEASSVKPPPRFGFAESVNPIDDWVRRNVSDPFIRLLVRSRWIRAHINQLKRGLYSFVLALADTQLVTAMAILCTAIIELHREEISVYHFMTATNLAWLTSGVHILTLYAIRVETNGGLSHKHVHYQSDDRSFLKKAALTSSLGADMMCRIFAMLILATLLLYCTWVTGAGGWDNYDERLASCAIGLKKSRSPLSWLIASYVLLIQGYTIQCLSLWPAVSIWWMNRMKKLDSHDRVLGAPKNEHDAGGG
;
A
#
# COMPACT_ATOMS: atom_id res chain seq x y z
N MET A 1 1.85 36.23 -25.15
CA MET A 1 1.24 35.06 -24.49
C MET A 1 1.35 33.87 -25.44
N ASN A 2 1.43 32.65 -24.90
CA ASN A 2 2.17 31.50 -25.42
C ASN A 2 1.78 30.98 -26.83
N SER A 3 2.60 31.30 -27.84
CA SER A 3 2.51 30.78 -29.21
C SER A 3 2.83 29.29 -29.38
N SER A 4 3.21 28.59 -28.31
CA SER A 4 3.75 27.22 -28.42
C SER A 4 2.66 26.14 -28.35
N TRP A 5 1.62 26.34 -27.54
CA TRP A 5 0.49 25.40 -27.46
C TRP A 5 -0.47 25.52 -28.65
N GLU A 6 -0.59 26.71 -29.24
CA GLU A 6 -1.45 26.93 -30.42
C GLU A 6 -1.01 26.11 -31.64
N LYS A 7 0.27 25.71 -31.68
CA LYS A 7 0.86 24.87 -32.73
C LYS A 7 0.61 23.37 -32.51
N CYS A 8 0.07 22.99 -31.37
CA CYS A 8 -0.19 21.58 -31.03
C CYS A 8 -1.48 21.11 -31.66
N ALA A 9 -1.47 19.92 -32.24
CA ALA A 9 -2.66 19.36 -32.85
C ALA A 9 -3.78 19.12 -31.83
N THR A 10 -5.01 19.22 -32.33
CA THR A 10 -6.27 18.97 -31.61
C THR A 10 -7.00 17.74 -32.14
N GLU A 11 -6.54 17.17 -33.25
CA GLU A 11 -7.16 16.03 -33.91
C GLU A 11 -6.30 14.79 -33.65
N PHE A 12 -6.84 13.88 -32.86
CA PHE A 12 -6.28 12.58 -32.50
C PHE A 12 -7.47 11.67 -32.13
N ASP A 13 -7.28 10.35 -32.22
CA ASP A 13 -8.32 9.38 -31.88
C ASP A 13 -8.13 8.96 -30.40
N PRO A 14 -8.96 9.44 -29.46
CA PRO A 14 -8.78 9.14 -28.05
C PRO A 14 -9.01 7.66 -27.76
N ASP A 15 -8.04 6.99 -27.15
CA ASP A 15 -8.22 5.61 -26.68
C ASP A 15 -9.17 5.59 -25.44
N PRO A 16 -10.38 5.01 -25.56
CA PRO A 16 -11.30 4.91 -24.44
C PRO A 16 -10.79 3.99 -23.31
N ASP A 17 -9.73 3.19 -23.53
CA ASP A 17 -9.22 2.24 -22.53
C ASP A 17 -8.38 2.91 -21.43
N ILE A 18 -7.94 4.17 -21.62
CA ILE A 18 -7.16 4.91 -20.60
C ILE A 18 -8.05 5.75 -19.69
N ALA A 19 -8.91 6.59 -20.28
CA ALA A 19 -9.76 7.52 -19.53
C ALA A 19 -11.24 7.41 -19.92
N GLY A 20 -11.66 6.24 -20.42
CA GLY A 20 -13.06 5.93 -20.62
C GLY A 20 -13.84 5.97 -19.31
N ILE A 21 -15.11 6.34 -19.40
CA ILE A 21 -15.99 6.51 -18.25
C ILE A 21 -16.07 5.24 -17.38
N GLY A 22 -16.00 4.05 -17.99
CA GLY A 22 -15.99 2.78 -17.28
C GLY A 22 -14.75 2.60 -16.42
N VAL A 23 -13.57 2.92 -16.95
CA VAL A 23 -12.29 2.83 -16.23
C VAL A 23 -12.29 3.81 -15.06
N VAL A 24 -12.63 5.08 -15.33
CA VAL A 24 -12.67 6.14 -14.30
C VAL A 24 -13.64 5.78 -13.18
N THR A 25 -14.86 5.36 -13.50
CA THR A 25 -15.88 5.01 -12.51
C THR A 25 -15.49 3.78 -11.69
N ALA A 26 -15.02 2.71 -12.32
CA ALA A 26 -14.57 1.51 -11.61
C ALA A 26 -13.42 1.82 -10.64
N PHE A 27 -12.48 2.65 -11.08
CA PHE A 27 -11.30 3.00 -10.32
C PHE A 27 -11.63 3.89 -9.11
N ILE A 28 -12.47 4.90 -9.29
CA ILE A 28 -12.96 5.74 -8.19
C ILE A 28 -13.76 4.90 -7.19
N MET A 29 -14.65 4.03 -7.66
CA MET A 29 -15.43 3.15 -6.79
C MET A 29 -14.54 2.20 -5.98
N ALA A 30 -13.52 1.61 -6.62
CA ALA A 30 -12.54 0.76 -5.96
C ALA A 30 -11.75 1.53 -4.89
N SER A 31 -11.31 2.75 -5.19
CA SER A 31 -10.64 3.63 -4.24
C SER A 31 -11.54 3.98 -3.05
N CYS A 32 -12.80 4.37 -3.29
CA CYS A 32 -13.76 4.65 -2.23
C CYS A 32 -14.02 3.44 -1.32
N LEU A 33 -14.26 2.27 -1.92
CA LEU A 33 -14.47 1.03 -1.18
C LEU A 33 -13.24 0.65 -0.35
N ALA A 34 -12.03 0.84 -0.91
CA ALA A 34 -10.79 0.60 -0.19
C ALA A 34 -10.64 1.56 1.00
N ILE A 35 -10.83 2.87 0.81
CA ILE A 35 -10.72 3.87 1.88
C ILE A 35 -11.72 3.60 3.01
N ILE A 36 -12.98 3.30 2.67
CA ILE A 36 -14.01 2.96 3.65
C ILE A 36 -13.64 1.68 4.40
N SER A 37 -13.21 0.64 3.69
CA SER A 37 -12.85 -0.65 4.27
C SER A 37 -11.62 -0.55 5.16
N ILE A 38 -10.60 0.21 4.76
CA ILE A 38 -9.41 0.46 5.57
C ILE A 38 -9.77 1.27 6.81
N SER A 39 -10.58 2.33 6.66
CA SER A 39 -11.02 3.15 7.79
C SER A 39 -11.80 2.33 8.82
N LEU A 40 -12.72 1.47 8.34
CA LEU A 40 -13.46 0.54 9.20
C LEU A 40 -12.55 -0.49 9.86
N TYR A 41 -11.62 -1.09 9.10
CA TYR A 41 -10.63 -2.02 9.63
C TYR A 41 -9.77 -1.36 10.72
N LEU A 42 -9.24 -0.16 10.48
CA LEU A 42 -8.43 0.59 11.42
C LEU A 42 -9.23 1.00 12.65
N ALA A 43 -10.48 1.43 12.49
CA ALA A 43 -11.37 1.72 13.61
C ALA A 43 -11.59 0.48 14.48
N ILE A 44 -11.84 -0.69 13.89
CA ILE A 44 -11.98 -1.96 14.63
C ILE A 44 -10.65 -2.36 15.28
N ALA A 45 -9.54 -2.30 14.55
CA ALA A 45 -8.22 -2.72 15.03
C ALA A 45 -7.69 -1.82 16.16
N ARG A 46 -7.95 -0.51 16.12
CA ARG A 46 -7.55 0.44 17.18
C ARG A 46 -8.49 0.48 18.37
N SER A 47 -9.79 0.28 18.14
CA SER A 47 -10.78 0.28 19.23
C SER A 47 -10.85 -1.09 19.93
N GLY A 48 -10.45 -2.17 19.25
CA GLY A 48 -10.64 -3.55 19.69
C GLY A 48 -9.56 -4.09 20.62
N LEU A 49 -9.81 -4.04 21.93
CA LEU A 49 -9.97 -5.20 22.84
C LEU A 49 -10.19 -4.73 24.29
N ASN A 50 -9.83 -3.49 24.63
CA ASN A 50 -10.00 -2.98 25.99
C ASN A 50 -11.47 -2.76 26.38
N ILE A 51 -12.41 -2.49 25.45
CA ILE A 51 -13.83 -2.28 25.81
C ILE A 51 -14.55 -3.61 26.10
N ILE A 52 -14.17 -4.69 25.42
CA ILE A 52 -14.78 -6.02 25.62
C ILE A 52 -14.17 -6.72 26.84
N GLU A 53 -12.87 -6.55 27.07
CA GLU A 53 -12.13 -7.18 28.18
C GLU A 53 -12.16 -6.37 29.48
N ALA A 54 -12.42 -5.05 29.44
CA ALA A 54 -12.64 -4.24 30.65
C ALA A 54 -13.93 -4.59 31.41
N SER A 55 -14.75 -5.51 30.88
CA SER A 55 -15.83 -6.11 31.67
C SER A 55 -15.34 -7.23 32.60
N SER A 56 -14.07 -7.67 32.53
CA SER A 56 -13.58 -8.73 33.44
C SER A 56 -12.20 -8.54 34.06
N VAL A 57 -11.20 -7.85 33.47
CA VAL A 57 -9.87 -7.72 34.14
C VAL A 57 -9.13 -6.44 33.72
N LYS A 58 -8.55 -5.71 34.70
CA LYS A 58 -7.63 -4.59 34.46
C LYS A 58 -6.35 -5.09 33.75
N PRO A 59 -5.90 -4.50 32.64
CA PRO A 59 -4.66 -4.93 32.01
C PRO A 59 -3.43 -4.53 32.85
N PRO A 60 -2.40 -5.40 32.98
CA PRO A 60 -1.15 -5.07 33.65
C PRO A 60 -0.30 -4.08 32.81
N PRO A 61 0.66 -3.37 33.44
CA PRO A 61 1.49 -2.39 32.75
C PRO A 61 2.37 -3.06 31.69
N ARG A 62 2.29 -2.59 30.45
CA ARG A 62 3.12 -3.05 29.32
C ARG A 62 4.57 -2.63 29.52
N PHE A 63 5.48 -3.60 29.57
CA PHE A 63 6.92 -3.38 29.64
C PHE A 63 7.48 -3.10 28.23
N GLY A 64 8.10 -1.93 28.04
CA GLY A 64 9.08 -1.70 26.97
C GLY A 64 8.54 -1.33 25.58
N PHE A 65 7.83 -0.21 25.49
CA PHE A 65 7.75 0.78 24.40
C PHE A 65 6.42 1.49 24.62
N ALA A 66 6.44 2.53 25.45
CA ALA A 66 5.35 3.48 25.46
C ALA A 66 5.32 4.09 24.05
N GLU A 67 4.45 3.58 23.17
CA GLU A 67 3.97 4.39 22.06
C GLU A 67 3.40 5.64 22.75
N SER A 68 4.16 6.74 22.70
CA SER A 68 3.63 8.06 23.01
C SER A 68 2.51 8.26 22.01
N VAL A 69 1.29 7.91 22.40
CA VAL A 69 0.13 8.07 21.54
C VAL A 69 0.12 9.55 21.19
N ASN A 70 0.31 9.86 19.90
CA ASN A 70 0.23 11.22 19.42
C ASN A 70 -1.09 11.81 19.99
N PRO A 71 -1.08 13.00 20.64
CA PRO A 71 -2.29 13.56 21.24
C PRO A 71 -3.45 13.66 20.24
N ILE A 72 -3.13 13.83 18.95
CA ILE A 72 -4.12 13.81 17.86
C ILE A 72 -4.71 12.40 17.69
N ASP A 73 -3.89 11.36 17.71
CA ASP A 73 -4.36 9.97 17.57
C ASP A 73 -5.24 9.55 18.75
N ASP A 74 -4.90 9.96 19.98
CA ASP A 74 -5.72 9.70 21.16
C ASP A 74 -7.06 10.47 21.09
N TRP A 75 -7.03 11.72 20.60
CA TRP A 75 -8.24 12.50 20.36
C TRP A 75 -9.14 11.85 19.31
N VAL A 76 -8.60 11.42 18.16
CA VAL A 76 -9.36 10.73 17.09
C VAL A 76 -9.94 9.43 17.63
N ARG A 77 -9.17 8.67 18.42
CA ARG A 77 -9.64 7.42 19.00
C ARG A 77 -10.86 7.62 19.89
N ARG A 78 -10.76 8.53 20.87
CA ARG A 78 -11.80 8.74 21.88
C ARG A 78 -13.06 9.39 21.30
N ASN A 79 -12.89 10.34 20.37
CA ASN A 79 -13.99 11.17 19.88
C ASN A 79 -14.63 10.64 18.58
N VAL A 80 -13.90 9.85 17.78
CA VAL A 80 -14.40 9.35 16.49
C VAL A 80 -14.52 7.83 16.48
N SER A 81 -13.44 7.11 16.76
CA SER A 81 -13.43 5.65 16.62
C SER A 81 -14.28 4.94 17.68
N ASP A 82 -14.09 5.25 18.96
CA ASP A 82 -14.80 4.62 20.06
C ASP A 82 -16.34 4.76 19.99
N PRO A 83 -16.93 5.95 19.78
CA PRO A 83 -18.39 6.07 19.67
C PRO A 83 -18.93 5.34 18.45
N PHE A 84 -18.22 5.39 17.32
CA PHE A 84 -18.62 4.68 16.11
C PHE A 84 -18.60 3.16 16.28
N ILE A 85 -17.54 2.61 16.90
CA ILE A 85 -17.47 1.18 17.20
C ILE A 85 -18.52 0.78 18.24
N ARG A 86 -18.78 1.60 19.26
CA ARG A 86 -19.88 1.34 20.22
C ARG A 86 -21.24 1.30 19.53
N LEU A 87 -21.46 2.17 18.55
CA LEU A 87 -22.67 2.16 17.72
C LEU A 87 -22.75 0.89 16.88
N LEU A 88 -21.68 0.50 16.19
CA LEU A 88 -21.64 -0.73 15.37
C LEU A 88 -21.89 -1.99 16.22
N VAL A 89 -21.23 -2.08 17.37
CA VAL A 89 -21.31 -3.24 18.28
C VAL A 89 -22.60 -3.25 19.11
N ARG A 90 -23.47 -2.23 18.98
CA ARG A 90 -24.85 -2.25 19.46
C ARG A 90 -25.64 -3.39 18.80
N SER A 91 -25.33 -3.71 17.54
CA SER A 91 -25.86 -4.90 16.89
C SER A 91 -25.25 -6.17 17.48
N ARG A 92 -26.10 -7.06 18.00
CA ARG A 92 -25.69 -8.37 18.53
C ARG A 92 -25.02 -9.23 17.46
N TRP A 93 -25.47 -9.12 16.21
CA TRP A 93 -24.90 -9.86 15.09
C TRP A 93 -23.46 -9.39 14.79
N ILE A 94 -23.23 -8.08 14.71
CA ILE A 94 -21.89 -7.51 14.46
C ILE A 94 -20.95 -7.88 15.60
N ARG A 95 -21.41 -7.84 16.85
CA ARG A 95 -20.63 -8.27 18.01
C ARG A 95 -20.17 -9.72 17.90
N ALA A 96 -21.06 -10.63 17.50
CA ALA A 96 -20.73 -12.04 17.34
C ALA A 96 -19.74 -12.29 16.19
N HIS A 97 -19.78 -11.49 15.13
CA HIS A 97 -18.97 -11.70 13.92
C HIS A 97 -17.81 -10.71 13.75
N ILE A 98 -17.51 -9.86 14.74
CA ILE A 98 -16.52 -8.78 14.62
C ILE A 98 -15.12 -9.28 14.22
N ASN A 99 -14.72 -10.45 14.72
CA ASN A 99 -13.44 -11.06 14.40
C ASN A 99 -13.40 -11.57 12.95
N GLN A 100 -14.51 -12.13 12.47
CA GLN A 100 -14.64 -12.56 11.09
C GLN A 100 -14.67 -11.35 10.14
N LEU A 101 -15.41 -10.31 10.52
CA LEU A 101 -15.47 -9.04 9.80
C LEU A 101 -14.08 -8.39 9.71
N LYS A 102 -13.33 -8.33 10.82
CA LYS A 102 -11.95 -7.79 10.83
C LYS A 102 -11.06 -8.52 9.83
N ARG A 103 -11.07 -9.86 9.85
CA ARG A 103 -10.27 -10.69 8.93
C ARG A 103 -10.72 -10.51 7.48
N GLY A 104 -12.03 -10.52 7.24
CA GLY A 104 -12.61 -10.32 5.91
C GLY A 104 -12.26 -8.95 5.34
N LEU A 105 -12.40 -7.89 6.13
CA LEU A 105 -12.00 -6.53 5.74
C LEU A 105 -10.52 -6.44 5.43
N TYR A 106 -9.66 -7.02 6.27
CA TYR A 106 -8.22 -7.03 6.02
C TYR A 106 -7.88 -7.72 4.69
N SER A 107 -8.39 -8.93 4.46
CA SER A 107 -8.18 -9.65 3.19
C SER A 107 -8.76 -8.89 1.99
N PHE A 108 -9.94 -8.28 2.14
CA PHE A 108 -10.60 -7.50 1.10
C PHE A 108 -9.79 -6.25 0.74
N VAL A 109 -9.32 -5.51 1.74
CA VAL A 109 -8.44 -4.34 1.57
C VAL A 109 -7.18 -4.72 0.82
N LEU A 110 -6.52 -5.81 1.22
CA LEU A 110 -5.29 -6.25 0.53
C LEU A 110 -5.56 -6.59 -0.94
N ALA A 111 -6.64 -7.32 -1.22
CA ALA A 111 -6.99 -7.70 -2.58
C ALA A 111 -7.33 -6.46 -3.43
N LEU A 112 -8.14 -5.53 -2.92
CA LEU A 112 -8.51 -4.29 -3.63
C LEU A 112 -7.31 -3.37 -3.88
N ALA A 113 -6.40 -3.28 -2.91
CA ALA A 113 -5.19 -2.50 -3.08
C ALA A 113 -4.32 -3.12 -4.17
N ASP A 114 -4.04 -4.43 -4.10
CA ASP A 114 -3.18 -5.11 -5.06
C ASP A 114 -3.72 -5.01 -6.50
N THR A 115 -5.03 -5.16 -6.70
CA THR A 115 -5.63 -4.97 -8.01
C THR A 115 -5.49 -3.53 -8.49
N GLN A 116 -5.75 -2.53 -7.64
CA GLN A 116 -5.54 -1.11 -7.96
C GLN A 116 -4.07 -0.79 -8.27
N LEU A 117 -3.10 -1.44 -7.61
CA LEU A 117 -1.68 -1.23 -7.87
C LEU A 117 -1.31 -1.60 -9.31
N VAL A 118 -1.73 -2.80 -9.71
CA VAL A 118 -1.41 -3.36 -11.03
C VAL A 118 -2.17 -2.59 -12.12
N THR A 119 -3.44 -2.26 -11.89
CA THR A 119 -4.22 -1.49 -12.88
C THR A 119 -3.71 -0.06 -13.02
N ALA A 120 -3.34 0.62 -11.92
CA ALA A 120 -2.74 1.95 -11.98
C ALA A 120 -1.42 1.95 -12.76
N MET A 121 -0.59 0.92 -12.54
CA MET A 121 0.65 0.75 -13.27
C MET A 121 0.41 0.54 -14.76
N ALA A 122 -0.58 -0.30 -15.13
CA ALA A 122 -0.97 -0.50 -16.52
C ALA A 122 -1.44 0.81 -17.17
N ILE A 123 -2.35 1.53 -16.51
CA ILE A 123 -2.87 2.83 -16.97
C ILE A 123 -1.74 3.84 -17.20
N LEU A 124 -0.80 3.97 -16.26
CA LEU A 124 0.34 4.87 -16.42
C LEU A 124 1.27 4.43 -17.54
N CYS A 125 1.55 3.13 -17.67
CA CYS A 125 2.35 2.62 -18.78
C CYS A 125 1.71 2.94 -20.13
N THR A 126 0.41 2.68 -20.30
CA THR A 126 -0.31 3.01 -21.54
C THR A 126 -0.31 4.50 -21.80
N ALA A 127 -0.58 5.33 -20.78
CA ALA A 127 -0.56 6.79 -20.92
C ALA A 127 0.83 7.31 -21.34
N ILE A 128 1.92 6.71 -20.86
CA ILE A 128 3.28 7.06 -21.28
C ILE A 128 3.54 6.61 -22.72
N ILE A 129 3.11 5.42 -23.11
CA ILE A 129 3.29 4.92 -24.48
C ILE A 129 2.56 5.82 -25.48
N GLU A 130 1.30 6.15 -25.21
CA GLU A 130 0.51 7.03 -26.09
C GLU A 130 1.01 8.48 -26.07
N LEU A 131 1.57 8.94 -24.95
CA LEU A 131 2.25 10.24 -24.89
C LEU A 131 3.39 10.33 -25.90
N HIS A 132 4.18 9.26 -26.04
CA HIS A 132 5.29 9.22 -27.01
C HIS A 132 4.84 8.93 -28.45
N ARG A 133 3.65 8.34 -28.63
CA ARG A 133 3.04 8.13 -29.96
C ARG A 133 2.26 9.33 -30.47
N GLU A 134 2.11 10.37 -29.65
CA GLU A 134 1.32 11.57 -29.97
C GLU A 134 -0.18 11.26 -30.16
N GLU A 135 -0.70 10.27 -29.42
CA GLU A 135 -2.08 9.78 -29.53
C GLU A 135 -2.99 10.22 -28.37
N ILE A 136 -2.41 10.74 -27.27
CA ILE A 136 -3.15 11.10 -26.05
C ILE A 136 -3.27 12.62 -25.84
N SER A 137 -4.48 13.08 -25.51
CA SER A 137 -4.71 14.47 -25.05
C SER A 137 -4.20 14.73 -23.63
N VAL A 138 -4.03 16.02 -23.34
CA VAL A 138 -3.85 16.55 -21.98
C VAL A 138 -4.94 16.06 -21.03
N TYR A 139 -6.22 16.09 -21.43
CA TYR A 139 -7.33 15.61 -20.60
C TYR A 139 -7.21 14.14 -20.20
N HIS A 140 -7.00 13.24 -21.17
CA HIS A 140 -6.91 11.80 -20.92
C HIS A 140 -5.66 11.47 -20.10
N PHE A 141 -4.53 12.12 -20.40
CA PHE A 141 -3.29 11.97 -19.64
C PHE A 141 -3.41 12.47 -18.19
N MET A 142 -4.06 13.61 -18.00
CA MET A 142 -4.33 14.18 -16.67
C MET A 142 -5.24 13.26 -15.86
N THR A 143 -6.28 12.72 -16.48
CA THR A 143 -7.20 11.77 -15.85
C THR A 143 -6.46 10.53 -15.38
N ALA A 144 -5.66 9.90 -16.25
CA ALA A 144 -4.83 8.74 -15.91
C ALA A 144 -3.86 9.04 -14.75
N THR A 145 -3.19 10.19 -14.80
CA THR A 145 -2.24 10.62 -13.76
C THR A 145 -2.94 10.85 -12.42
N ASN A 146 -4.11 11.48 -12.41
CA ASN A 146 -4.90 11.74 -11.21
C ASN A 146 -5.46 10.45 -10.59
N LEU A 147 -5.91 9.50 -11.41
CA LEU A 147 -6.33 8.17 -10.93
C LEU A 147 -5.16 7.45 -10.25
N ALA A 148 -4.01 7.40 -10.90
CA ALA A 148 -2.84 6.76 -10.32
C ALA A 148 -2.36 7.48 -9.04
N TRP A 149 -2.47 8.81 -8.98
CA TRP A 149 -2.21 9.57 -7.76
C TRP A 149 -3.17 9.19 -6.63
N LEU A 150 -4.48 9.07 -6.91
CA LEU A 150 -5.46 8.62 -5.92
C LEU A 150 -5.11 7.22 -5.38
N THR A 151 -4.75 6.29 -6.27
CA THR A 151 -4.32 4.94 -5.88
C THR A 151 -3.04 4.94 -5.06
N SER A 152 -2.09 5.83 -5.33
CA SER A 152 -0.89 5.98 -4.49
C SER A 152 -1.26 6.29 -3.03
N GLY A 153 -2.28 7.14 -2.81
CA GLY A 153 -2.81 7.44 -1.48
C GLY A 153 -3.50 6.25 -0.81
N VAL A 154 -4.31 5.50 -1.56
CA VAL A 154 -4.94 4.24 -1.08
C VAL A 154 -3.88 3.23 -0.65
N HIS A 155 -2.76 3.15 -1.38
CA HIS A 155 -1.64 2.26 -1.07
C HIS A 155 -0.88 2.64 0.19
N ILE A 156 -0.59 3.93 0.38
CA ILE A 156 0.00 4.44 1.61
C ILE A 156 -0.88 4.07 2.81
N LEU A 157 -2.20 4.24 2.67
CA LEU A 157 -3.17 3.88 3.72
C LEU A 157 -3.23 2.36 3.97
N THR A 158 -3.10 1.56 2.91
CA THR A 158 -3.05 0.09 2.99
C THR A 158 -1.80 -0.39 3.71
N LEU A 159 -0.62 0.17 3.39
CA LEU A 159 0.63 -0.16 4.10
C LEU A 159 0.54 0.17 5.58
N TYR A 160 -0.11 1.28 5.92
CA TYR A 160 -0.36 1.63 7.30
C TYR A 160 -1.27 0.61 8.01
N ALA A 161 -2.32 0.13 7.35
CA ALA A 161 -3.16 -0.96 7.87
C ALA A 161 -2.37 -2.26 8.08
N ILE A 162 -1.50 -2.65 7.14
CA ILE A 162 -0.64 -3.82 7.27
C ILE A 162 0.34 -3.67 8.44
N ARG A 163 0.92 -2.48 8.61
CA ARG A 163 1.78 -2.18 9.76
C ARG A 163 1.04 -2.38 11.07
N VAL A 164 -0.20 -1.88 11.18
CA VAL A 164 -1.02 -2.05 12.38
C VAL A 164 -1.29 -3.53 12.66
N GLU A 165 -1.62 -4.34 11.65
CA GLU A 165 -1.82 -5.79 11.84
C GLU A 165 -0.52 -6.51 12.23
N THR A 166 0.59 -6.17 11.58
CA THR A 166 1.88 -6.83 11.80
C THR A 166 2.45 -6.50 13.18
N ASN A 167 2.42 -5.23 13.57
CA ASN A 167 2.91 -4.78 14.89
C ASN A 167 1.96 -5.21 16.02
N GLY A 168 0.65 -5.15 15.80
CA GLY A 168 -0.35 -5.64 16.77
C GLY A 168 -0.30 -7.15 16.95
N GLY A 169 -0.04 -7.91 15.89
CA GLY A 169 0.11 -9.36 15.92
C GLY A 169 1.37 -9.85 16.65
N LEU A 170 2.43 -9.04 16.67
CA LEU A 170 3.66 -9.31 17.44
C LEU A 170 3.48 -9.10 18.95
N SER A 171 2.58 -8.20 19.36
CA SER A 171 2.36 -7.87 20.79
C SER A 171 1.38 -8.80 21.52
N HIS A 172 0.62 -9.66 20.83
CA HIS A 172 -0.49 -10.43 21.43
C HIS A 172 -0.24 -11.94 21.59
N LYS A 173 1.00 -12.41 21.49
CA LYS A 173 1.34 -13.79 21.86
C LYS A 173 2.15 -13.79 23.15
N HIS A 174 1.45 -14.01 24.26
CA HIS A 174 2.08 -14.63 25.42
C HIS A 174 2.81 -15.89 24.92
N VAL A 175 4.13 -15.85 25.03
CA VAL A 175 5.00 -17.00 24.84
C VAL A 175 4.68 -17.97 25.96
N HIS A 176 3.71 -18.86 25.73
CA HIS A 176 3.76 -20.15 26.40
C HIS A 176 4.94 -20.88 25.77
N TYR A 177 6.03 -20.95 26.53
CA TYR A 177 7.20 -21.77 26.25
C TYR A 177 6.77 -23.24 26.35
N GLN A 178 6.19 -23.76 25.27
CA GLN A 178 6.06 -25.19 25.09
C GLN A 178 6.74 -25.54 23.77
N SER A 179 7.91 -26.17 23.93
CA SER A 179 8.80 -26.68 22.90
C SER A 179 8.06 -27.68 22.01
N ASP A 180 7.54 -27.22 20.87
CA ASP A 180 7.01 -28.09 19.82
C ASP A 180 7.54 -27.59 18.46
N ASP A 181 8.63 -28.23 18.00
CA ASP A 181 9.40 -27.91 16.79
C ASP A 181 8.53 -27.84 15.52
N ARG A 182 7.42 -28.59 15.48
CA ARG A 182 6.46 -28.58 14.35
C ARG A 182 5.71 -27.26 14.23
N SER A 183 5.44 -26.60 15.35
CA SER A 183 4.77 -25.29 15.37
C SER A 183 5.71 -24.16 14.93
N PHE A 184 7.02 -24.32 15.19
CA PHE A 184 8.06 -23.38 14.78
C PHE A 184 8.27 -23.41 13.25
N LEU A 185 8.31 -24.62 12.65
CA LEU A 185 8.40 -24.78 11.19
C LEU A 185 7.18 -24.22 10.44
N LYS A 186 5.96 -24.46 10.94
CA LYS A 186 4.74 -23.89 10.35
C LYS A 186 4.68 -22.37 10.50
N LYS A 187 5.10 -21.82 11.65
CA LYS A 187 5.21 -20.38 11.86
C LYS A 187 6.28 -19.75 10.95
N ALA A 188 7.43 -20.41 10.79
CA ALA A 188 8.50 -19.97 9.90
C ALA A 188 8.07 -19.95 8.42
N ALA A 189 7.28 -20.94 7.98
CA ALA A 189 6.69 -20.96 6.64
C ALA A 189 5.64 -19.86 6.43
N LEU A 190 4.77 -19.60 7.42
CA LEU A 190 3.76 -18.54 7.37
C LEU A 190 4.39 -17.15 7.38
N THR A 191 5.45 -16.94 8.17
CA THR A 191 6.24 -15.70 8.12
C THR A 191 7.00 -15.59 6.82
N SER A 192 7.45 -16.71 6.23
CA SER A 192 8.19 -16.75 4.97
C SER A 192 7.38 -16.28 3.77
N SER A 193 6.10 -16.67 3.66
CA SER A 193 5.24 -16.22 2.55
C SER A 193 4.86 -14.76 2.71
N LEU A 194 4.55 -14.33 3.94
CA LEU A 194 4.13 -12.95 4.23
C LEU A 194 5.21 -11.91 3.86
N GLY A 195 6.50 -12.24 4.06
CA GLY A 195 7.60 -11.34 3.72
C GLY A 195 7.86 -11.23 2.21
N ALA A 196 7.67 -12.31 1.45
CA ALA A 196 7.81 -12.28 -0.01
C ALA A 196 6.70 -11.43 -0.65
N ASP A 197 5.46 -11.60 -0.21
CA ASP A 197 4.32 -10.78 -0.65
C ASP A 197 4.56 -9.30 -0.35
N MET A 198 5.10 -8.99 0.83
CA MET A 198 5.46 -7.62 1.22
C MET A 198 6.53 -7.02 0.32
N MET A 199 7.58 -7.77 0.00
CA MET A 199 8.65 -7.30 -0.90
C MET A 199 8.13 -7.04 -2.31
N CYS A 200 7.28 -7.93 -2.83
CA CYS A 200 6.63 -7.76 -4.13
C CYS A 200 5.79 -6.47 -4.16
N ARG A 201 4.98 -6.23 -3.12
CA ARG A 201 4.18 -5.00 -2.98
C ARG A 201 5.06 -3.75 -2.93
N ILE A 202 6.11 -3.75 -2.11
CA ILE A 202 7.04 -2.61 -2.01
C ILE A 202 7.68 -2.32 -3.37
N PHE A 203 8.14 -3.36 -4.08
CA PHE A 203 8.74 -3.19 -5.41
C PHE A 203 7.74 -2.63 -6.43
N ALA A 204 6.53 -3.19 -6.50
CA ALA A 204 5.48 -2.69 -7.38
C ALA A 204 5.07 -1.24 -7.04
N MET A 205 5.07 -0.88 -5.75
CA MET A 205 4.84 0.48 -5.29
C MET A 205 5.95 1.45 -5.71
N LEU A 206 7.21 1.04 -5.67
CA LEU A 206 8.33 1.86 -6.15
C LEU A 206 8.27 2.08 -7.67
N ILE A 207 7.86 1.06 -8.42
CA ILE A 207 7.60 1.19 -9.87
C ILE A 207 6.48 2.21 -10.10
N LEU A 208 5.33 2.05 -9.42
CA LEU A 208 4.21 2.97 -9.55
C LEU A 208 4.63 4.41 -9.21
N ALA A 209 5.39 4.61 -8.12
CA ALA A 209 5.90 5.92 -7.73
C ALA A 209 6.82 6.52 -8.81
N THR A 210 7.68 5.71 -9.43
CA THR A 210 8.58 6.15 -10.49
C THR A 210 7.80 6.59 -11.74
N LEU A 211 6.81 5.79 -12.17
CA LEU A 211 5.93 6.14 -13.29
C LEU A 211 5.13 7.41 -12.99
N LEU A 212 4.60 7.53 -11.77
CA LEU A 212 3.79 8.68 -11.36
C LEU A 212 4.63 9.97 -11.27
N LEU A 213 5.88 9.88 -10.80
CA LEU A 213 6.81 11.02 -10.82
C LEU A 213 7.08 11.46 -12.25
N TYR A 214 7.31 10.52 -13.18
CA TYR A 214 7.47 10.84 -14.59
C TYR A 214 6.23 11.54 -15.18
N CYS A 215 5.03 11.01 -14.96
CA CYS A 215 3.81 11.65 -15.45
C CYS A 215 3.60 13.04 -14.83
N THR A 216 3.84 13.18 -13.52
CA THR A 216 3.77 14.47 -12.81
C THR A 216 4.79 15.48 -13.36
N TRP A 217 5.95 15.01 -13.80
CA TRP A 217 6.92 15.87 -14.47
C TRP A 217 6.36 16.44 -15.78
N VAL A 218 5.70 15.61 -16.59
CA VAL A 218 5.06 16.01 -17.85
C VAL A 218 4.01 17.08 -17.58
N THR A 219 3.12 16.87 -16.59
CA THR A 219 2.02 17.80 -16.27
C THR A 219 2.48 19.18 -15.80
N GLY A 220 3.72 19.33 -15.32
CA GLY A 220 4.25 20.63 -14.88
C GLY A 220 4.51 21.66 -15.99
N ALA A 221 4.18 21.36 -17.25
CA ALA A 221 4.37 22.28 -18.38
C ALA A 221 3.57 23.58 -18.22
N GLY A 222 4.17 24.71 -18.58
CA GLY A 222 3.52 26.01 -18.47
C GLY A 222 2.25 26.09 -19.34
N GLY A 223 1.10 26.31 -18.72
CA GLY A 223 -0.19 26.41 -19.41
C GLY A 223 -0.96 25.08 -19.53
N TRP A 224 -0.46 23.99 -18.96
CA TRP A 224 -1.09 22.66 -18.95
C TRP A 224 -2.59 22.70 -18.62
N ASP A 225 -2.98 23.43 -17.57
CA ASP A 225 -4.38 23.51 -17.09
C ASP A 225 -5.35 24.27 -18.02
N ASN A 226 -4.89 24.85 -19.14
CA ASN A 226 -5.73 25.65 -20.04
C ASN A 226 -5.97 25.00 -21.42
N TYR A 227 -5.40 23.82 -21.68
CA TYR A 227 -5.33 23.23 -23.02
C TYR A 227 -5.67 21.74 -23.00
N ASP A 228 -6.80 21.39 -22.39
CA ASP A 228 -7.24 20.01 -22.17
C ASP A 228 -7.45 19.23 -23.47
N GLU A 229 -7.89 19.90 -24.54
CA GLU A 229 -8.12 19.30 -25.86
C GLU A 229 -6.85 19.14 -26.72
N ARG A 230 -5.68 19.60 -26.25
CA ARG A 230 -4.42 19.51 -27.01
C ARG A 230 -3.71 18.19 -26.76
N LEU A 231 -2.85 17.78 -27.68
CA LEU A 231 -1.93 16.66 -27.47
C LEU A 231 -1.00 16.89 -26.28
N ALA A 232 -0.90 15.88 -25.41
CA ALA A 232 -0.04 15.93 -24.24
C ALA A 232 1.45 15.90 -24.58
N SER A 233 1.82 15.31 -25.74
CA SER A 233 3.22 15.17 -26.20
C SER A 233 3.93 16.52 -26.30
N CYS A 234 3.18 17.57 -26.67
CA CYS A 234 3.67 18.95 -26.71
C CYS A 234 4.26 19.45 -25.39
N ALA A 235 3.80 18.92 -24.25
CA ALA A 235 4.25 19.35 -22.92
C ALA A 235 5.70 18.97 -22.61
N ILE A 236 6.26 17.95 -23.28
CA ILE A 236 7.60 17.43 -23.02
C ILE A 236 8.67 18.49 -23.27
N GLY A 237 8.51 19.29 -24.34
CA GLY A 237 9.46 20.33 -24.73
C GLY A 237 9.23 21.70 -24.07
N LEU A 238 8.15 21.85 -23.31
CA LEU A 238 7.74 23.15 -22.78
C LEU A 238 8.36 23.47 -21.42
N LYS A 239 8.68 24.75 -21.23
CA LYS A 239 9.21 25.26 -19.96
C LYS A 239 8.16 25.09 -18.85
N LYS A 240 8.57 24.46 -17.74
CA LYS A 240 7.75 24.32 -16.53
C LYS A 240 7.54 25.70 -15.88
N SER A 241 6.31 26.10 -15.62
CA SER A 241 6.02 27.43 -15.05
C SER A 241 4.62 27.56 -14.45
N ARG A 242 4.44 28.59 -13.59
CA ARG A 242 3.18 28.99 -12.95
C ARG A 242 2.55 27.87 -12.10
N SER A 243 1.21 27.80 -12.06
CA SER A 243 0.42 26.85 -11.27
C SER A 243 0.86 25.39 -11.47
N PRO A 244 1.03 24.89 -12.72
CA PRO A 244 1.48 23.51 -12.95
C PRO A 244 2.81 23.17 -12.28
N LEU A 245 3.75 24.13 -12.20
CA LEU A 245 5.02 23.93 -11.52
C LEU A 245 4.85 23.78 -10.00
N SER A 246 3.97 24.59 -9.38
CA SER A 246 3.68 24.49 -7.94
C SER A 246 3.05 23.12 -7.59
N TRP A 247 2.11 22.64 -8.40
CA TRP A 247 1.51 21.32 -8.24
C TRP A 247 2.50 20.19 -8.46
N LEU A 248 3.39 20.31 -9.47
CA LEU A 248 4.49 19.36 -9.68
C LEU A 248 5.36 19.25 -8.41
N ILE A 249 5.79 20.38 -7.85
CA ILE A 249 6.65 20.39 -6.65
C ILE A 249 5.91 19.76 -5.46
N ALA A 250 4.65 20.15 -5.23
CA ALA A 250 3.85 19.61 -4.13
C ALA A 250 3.68 18.08 -4.26
N SER A 251 3.30 17.60 -5.44
CA SER A 251 3.13 16.17 -5.72
C SER A 251 4.44 15.40 -5.56
N TYR A 252 5.56 15.93 -6.03
CA TYR A 252 6.88 15.32 -5.83
C TYR A 252 7.22 15.16 -4.35
N VAL A 253 7.05 16.22 -3.56
CA VAL A 253 7.35 16.19 -2.12
C VAL A 253 6.44 15.18 -1.42
N LEU A 254 5.14 15.21 -1.69
CA LEU A 254 4.17 14.30 -1.07
C LEU A 254 4.43 12.83 -1.42
N LEU A 255 4.75 12.53 -2.69
CA LEU A 255 5.05 11.17 -3.13
C LEU A 255 6.35 10.66 -2.50
N ILE A 256 7.44 11.43 -2.62
CA ILE A 256 8.74 11.01 -2.08
C ILE A 256 8.65 10.83 -0.57
N GLN A 257 8.09 11.80 0.15
CA GLN A 257 7.96 11.72 1.59
C GLN A 257 7.04 10.57 2.02
N GLY A 258 5.86 10.47 1.42
CA GLY A 258 4.85 9.46 1.77
C GLY A 258 5.36 8.04 1.60
N TYR A 259 5.97 7.74 0.44
CA TYR A 259 6.53 6.42 0.18
C TYR A 259 7.75 6.13 1.06
N THR A 260 8.65 7.11 1.24
CA THR A 260 9.84 6.93 2.09
C THR A 260 9.46 6.57 3.52
N ILE A 261 8.52 7.30 4.13
CA ILE A 261 8.08 7.05 5.51
C ILE A 261 7.50 5.64 5.65
N GLN A 262 6.65 5.19 4.71
CA GLN A 262 6.02 3.88 4.81
C GLN A 262 6.99 2.74 4.53
N CYS A 263 7.87 2.87 3.52
CA CYS A 263 8.89 1.86 3.23
C CYS A 263 9.85 1.68 4.40
N LEU A 264 10.37 2.78 4.97
CA LEU A 264 11.23 2.72 6.15
C LEU A 264 10.51 2.15 7.37
N SER A 265 9.22 2.47 7.52
CA SER A 265 8.42 1.95 8.62
C SER A 265 8.15 0.44 8.54
N LEU A 266 8.17 -0.15 7.35
CA LEU A 266 8.00 -1.60 7.15
C LEU A 266 9.33 -2.36 7.21
N TRP A 267 10.46 -1.66 7.14
CA TRP A 267 11.80 -2.22 7.15
C TRP A 267 12.07 -3.21 8.30
N PRO A 268 11.64 -2.98 9.56
CA PRO A 268 11.89 -3.93 10.64
C PRO A 268 11.22 -5.30 10.41
N ALA A 269 10.01 -5.33 9.83
CA ALA A 269 9.32 -6.58 9.54
C ALA A 269 10.02 -7.33 8.39
N VAL A 270 10.42 -6.59 7.36
CA VAL A 270 11.18 -7.12 6.21
C VAL A 270 12.55 -7.65 6.64
N SER A 271 13.27 -6.95 7.52
CA SER A 271 14.62 -7.34 7.94
C SER A 271 14.61 -8.59 8.81
N ILE A 272 13.63 -8.75 9.71
CA ILE A 272 13.44 -9.98 10.49
C ILE A 272 13.17 -11.16 9.56
N TRP A 273 12.30 -10.99 8.57
CA TRP A 273 12.04 -12.00 7.56
C TRP A 273 13.31 -12.38 6.78
N TRP A 274 14.04 -11.37 6.30
CA TRP A 274 15.28 -11.56 5.54
C TRP A 274 16.32 -12.33 6.34
N MET A 275 16.57 -11.93 7.59
CA MET A 275 17.50 -12.63 8.48
C MET A 275 17.10 -14.10 8.70
N ASN A 276 15.81 -14.38 8.86
CA ASN A 276 15.32 -15.75 9.02
C ASN A 276 15.51 -16.57 7.73
N ARG A 277 15.34 -15.96 6.56
CA ARG A 277 15.59 -16.60 5.27
C ARG A 277 17.07 -16.92 5.08
N MET A 278 17.95 -15.98 5.39
CA MET A 278 19.41 -16.15 5.29
C MET A 278 19.90 -17.28 6.20
N LYS A 279 19.42 -17.36 7.44
CA LYS A 279 19.74 -18.47 8.36
C LYS A 279 19.31 -19.84 7.82
N LYS A 280 18.18 -19.90 7.10
CA LYS A 280 17.69 -21.16 6.51
C LYS A 280 18.52 -21.60 5.30
N LEU A 281 19.04 -20.66 4.51
CA LEU A 281 19.94 -20.95 3.40
C LEU A 281 21.28 -21.47 3.91
N ASP A 282 21.87 -20.80 4.90
CA ASP A 282 23.12 -21.22 5.54
C ASP A 282 23.02 -22.62 6.18
N SER A 283 21.87 -22.96 6.77
CA SER A 283 21.63 -24.31 7.29
C SER A 283 21.52 -25.39 6.20
N HIS A 284 21.01 -25.08 5.00
CA HIS A 284 20.95 -26.06 3.91
C HIS A 284 22.34 -26.32 3.32
N ASP A 285 23.15 -25.28 3.19
CA ASP A 285 24.52 -25.39 2.68
C ASP A 285 25.39 -26.26 3.61
N ARG A 286 25.22 -26.15 4.94
CA ARG A 286 25.91 -27.02 5.90
C ARG A 286 25.46 -28.49 5.84
N VAL A 287 24.18 -28.76 5.55
CA VAL A 287 23.66 -30.13 5.41
C VAL A 287 24.14 -30.79 4.11
N LEU A 288 24.30 -30.02 3.04
CA LEU A 288 24.83 -30.49 1.77
C LEU A 288 26.36 -30.66 1.78
N GLY A 289 27.07 -29.94 2.66
CA GLY A 289 28.51 -30.08 2.87
C GLY A 289 28.93 -31.13 3.90
N ALA A 290 27.98 -31.83 4.54
CA ALA A 290 28.31 -32.89 5.49
C ALA A 290 28.77 -34.16 4.74
N PRO A 291 29.98 -34.69 5.00
CA PRO A 291 30.41 -35.94 4.41
C PRO A 291 29.45 -37.06 4.84
N LYS A 292 28.94 -37.82 3.87
CA LYS A 292 28.26 -39.10 4.15
C LYS A 292 29.29 -40.01 4.80
N ASN A 293 29.16 -40.25 6.10
CA ASN A 293 29.92 -41.31 6.76
C ASN A 293 29.44 -42.66 6.18
N GLU A 294 30.15 -43.15 5.17
CA GLU A 294 30.11 -44.55 4.76
C GLU A 294 30.73 -45.39 5.88
N HIS A 295 29.90 -45.79 6.84
CA HIS A 295 30.18 -46.91 7.71
C HIS A 295 29.07 -47.94 7.52
N ASP A 296 29.24 -48.78 6.50
CA ASP A 296 28.72 -50.15 6.46
C ASP A 296 29.55 -50.95 5.44
N ALA A 297 30.79 -51.23 5.84
CA ALA A 297 31.59 -52.32 5.28
C ALA A 297 32.49 -52.85 6.40
N GLY A 298 32.10 -53.97 7.00
CA GLY A 298 33.00 -54.76 7.85
C GLY A 298 32.38 -55.31 9.12
N GLY A 299 31.90 -56.55 9.02
CA GLY A 299 31.49 -57.41 10.13
C GLY A 299 30.32 -58.26 9.67
N GLY A 300 30.46 -59.55 9.40
CA GLY A 300 31.39 -60.57 9.85
C GLY A 300 30.63 -61.88 9.73
#